data_AF-A0A0D3I7I3-F1
#
_entry.id   AF-A0A0D3I7I3-F1
#
_cell.length_a   1.000
_cell.length_b   1.000
_cell.length_c   1.000
_cell.angle_alpha   90.00
_cell.angle_beta   90.00
_cell.angle_gamma   90.00
#
_symmetry.space_group_name_H-M   'P 1'
#
loop_
_entity.id
_entity.type
_entity.pdbx_description
1 polymer ?
#
loop_
_entity_poly.entity_id
_entity_poly.type
_entity_poly.pdbx_seq_one_letter_code
_entity_poly.pdbx_strand_id
1 'polypeptide(L)'
;MTCPRVHRQFRQPGSGALPPLLWTFPGSGNTWLRLLLDFATGTYTGSVYSDVSLLPLLPGEGTCDSRALAVKAHPTNVDFHDFVRTPGEPGFRLNVTRKPAYLKCAPLRFDALVMLTRDPYASIWAEYKRALAYAEGVGRAPVVATSSCRAALRSQHLHSGGLPAACFNATHFSTFALHQARAWRHMWYHYRKAAALGLRVHRLAYENLLEPRGRLGALARLVEFADDPRVHRGRHQRDGSPQLASAASAYASSGLVCDMWHLFGAKAKAAGYRPFGKERCGVAHGKRSKRNNAG
;
A
#
# COMPACT_ATOMS: atom_id res chain seq x y z
N MET A 1 -30.70 -6.71 15.46
CA MET A 1 -30.45 -6.74 14.00
C MET A 1 -29.27 -7.65 13.73
N THR A 2 -29.47 -8.75 13.01
CA THR A 2 -28.39 -9.58 12.47
C THR A 2 -27.78 -8.88 11.25
N CYS A 3 -26.45 -8.87 11.13
CA CYS A 3 -25.81 -8.41 9.90
C CYS A 3 -26.14 -9.42 8.79
N PRO A 4 -26.77 -9.03 7.66
CA PRO A 4 -26.99 -9.95 6.56
C PRO A 4 -25.63 -10.46 6.07
N ARG A 5 -25.53 -11.78 5.79
CA ARG A 5 -24.35 -12.32 5.11
C ARG A 5 -24.28 -11.71 3.71
N VAL A 6 -23.43 -10.70 3.53
CA VAL A 6 -23.08 -10.19 2.21
C VAL A 6 -22.37 -11.31 1.46
N HIS A 7 -23.08 -11.95 0.54
CA HIS A 7 -22.50 -12.94 -0.34
C HIS A 7 -21.57 -12.22 -1.31
N ARG A 8 -20.28 -12.54 -1.25
CA ARG A 8 -19.27 -11.99 -2.15
C ARG A 8 -18.98 -12.99 -3.25
N GLN A 9 -18.87 -12.52 -4.48
CA GLN A 9 -18.62 -13.35 -5.65
C GLN A 9 -17.76 -12.64 -6.69
N PHE A 10 -17.36 -13.35 -7.72
CA PHE A 10 -16.76 -12.76 -8.90
C PHE A 10 -17.85 -12.18 -9.83
N ARG A 11 -17.49 -11.19 -10.66
CA ARG A 11 -18.34 -10.79 -11.80
C ARG A 11 -18.47 -11.97 -12.77
N GLN A 12 -19.58 -11.99 -13.50
CA GLN A 12 -19.74 -12.97 -14.58
C GLN A 12 -18.65 -12.78 -15.65
N PRO A 13 -18.05 -13.85 -16.18
CA PRO A 13 -17.13 -13.76 -17.31
C PRO A 13 -17.78 -13.07 -18.51
N GLY A 14 -16.98 -12.41 -19.35
CA GLY A 14 -17.47 -11.83 -20.61
C GLY A 14 -18.10 -10.44 -20.52
N SER A 15 -18.09 -9.79 -19.35
CA SER A 15 -18.62 -8.42 -19.14
C SER A 15 -17.99 -7.30 -19.99
N GLY A 16 -16.91 -7.58 -20.74
CA GLY A 16 -16.16 -6.62 -21.55
C GLY A 16 -15.35 -5.57 -20.77
N ALA A 17 -15.82 -5.18 -19.58
CA ALA A 17 -15.19 -4.20 -18.71
C ALA A 17 -13.84 -4.68 -18.18
N LEU A 18 -12.79 -3.89 -18.44
CA LEU A 18 -11.46 -4.14 -17.88
C LEU A 18 -11.40 -3.66 -16.42
N PRO A 19 -10.84 -4.44 -15.48
CA PRO A 19 -10.74 -4.03 -14.10
C PRO A 19 -9.74 -2.87 -13.96
N PRO A 20 -10.02 -1.80 -13.20
CA PRO A 20 -9.03 -0.79 -12.89
C PRO A 20 -7.90 -1.41 -12.05
N LEU A 21 -6.67 -1.00 -12.33
CA LEU A 21 -5.53 -1.38 -11.50
C LEU A 21 -5.50 -0.50 -10.24
N LEU A 22 -5.70 -1.11 -9.08
CA LEU A 22 -5.46 -0.51 -7.77
C LEU A 22 -3.95 -0.41 -7.55
N TRP A 23 -3.37 0.72 -7.98
CA TRP A 23 -1.93 0.92 -8.08
C TRP A 23 -1.41 1.86 -7.00
N THR A 24 -0.67 1.32 -6.04
CA THR A 24 -0.50 1.96 -4.72
C THR A 24 0.87 1.72 -4.11
N PHE A 25 1.30 2.56 -3.16
CA PHE A 25 2.49 2.25 -2.35
C PHE A 25 2.17 1.17 -1.30
N PRO A 26 3.08 0.22 -1.00
CA PRO A 26 2.96 -0.66 0.16
C PRO A 26 2.66 0.10 1.46
N GLY A 27 1.99 -0.53 2.43
CA GLY A 27 1.53 0.16 3.65
C GLY A 27 0.40 1.21 3.48
N SER A 28 -0.02 1.56 2.25
CA SER A 28 -1.09 2.57 2.01
C SER A 28 -2.52 2.09 2.27
N GLY A 29 -2.71 0.88 2.80
CA GLY A 29 -4.04 0.39 3.23
C GLY A 29 -4.84 -0.42 2.21
N ASN A 30 -4.20 -0.92 1.15
CA ASN A 30 -4.80 -1.76 0.10
C ASN A 30 -5.76 -2.84 0.60
N THR A 31 -5.32 -3.66 1.56
CA THR A 31 -6.12 -4.76 2.11
C THR A 31 -7.44 -4.24 2.69
N TRP A 32 -7.42 -3.08 3.35
CA TRP A 32 -8.63 -2.46 3.89
C TRP A 32 -9.52 -1.85 2.81
N LEU A 33 -8.94 -1.19 1.81
CA LEU A 33 -9.72 -0.65 0.68
C LEU A 33 -10.40 -1.78 -0.10
N ARG A 34 -9.67 -2.87 -0.35
CA ARG A 34 -10.20 -4.07 -1.00
C ARG A 34 -11.33 -4.70 -0.20
N LEU A 35 -11.16 -4.89 1.11
CA LEU A 35 -12.27 -5.34 1.96
C LEU A 35 -13.47 -4.38 1.90
N LEU A 36 -13.26 -3.07 1.85
CA LEU A 36 -14.36 -2.11 1.73
C LEU A 36 -15.10 -2.21 0.39
N LEU A 37 -14.36 -2.40 -0.71
CA LEU A 37 -14.92 -2.65 -2.02
C LEU A 37 -15.67 -3.99 -2.07
N ASP A 38 -14.99 -5.08 -1.71
CA ASP A 38 -15.55 -6.44 -1.59
C ASP A 38 -16.89 -6.48 -0.83
N PHE A 39 -16.97 -5.79 0.31
CA PHE A 39 -18.17 -5.77 1.16
C PHE A 39 -19.20 -4.70 0.81
N ALA A 40 -18.88 -3.66 0.03
CA ALA A 40 -19.85 -2.67 -0.44
C ALA A 40 -20.55 -3.10 -1.74
N THR A 41 -19.84 -3.83 -2.59
CA THR A 41 -20.26 -4.19 -3.96
C THR A 41 -20.69 -5.65 -4.11
N GLY A 42 -20.43 -6.49 -3.11
CA GLY A 42 -20.53 -7.95 -3.22
C GLY A 42 -19.55 -8.58 -4.23
N THR A 43 -18.59 -7.82 -4.77
CA THR A 43 -17.70 -8.26 -5.85
C THR A 43 -16.24 -8.35 -5.40
N TYR A 44 -15.60 -9.51 -5.57
CA TYR A 44 -14.20 -9.72 -5.18
C TYR A 44 -13.21 -8.84 -5.95
N THR A 45 -12.31 -8.20 -5.21
CA THR A 45 -11.13 -7.53 -5.75
C THR A 45 -9.95 -8.48 -5.97
N GLY A 46 -9.29 -8.33 -7.12
CA GLY A 46 -8.15 -9.10 -7.58
C GLY A 46 -6.79 -8.61 -7.08
N SER A 47 -5.73 -9.32 -7.46
CA SER A 47 -4.34 -9.06 -7.04
C SER A 47 -3.36 -9.70 -8.00
N VAL A 48 -2.32 -8.97 -8.44
CA VAL A 48 -1.22 -9.56 -9.24
C VAL A 48 -0.38 -10.57 -8.46
N TYR A 49 -0.52 -10.55 -7.13
CA TYR A 49 0.12 -11.42 -6.16
C TYR A 49 -0.81 -12.60 -5.81
N SER A 50 -0.24 -13.65 -5.25
CA SER A 50 -0.97 -14.83 -4.75
C SER A 50 -0.62 -15.07 -3.29
N ASP A 51 -0.90 -14.08 -2.42
CA ASP A 51 -0.62 -14.20 -0.99
C ASP A 51 -1.66 -15.11 -0.32
N VAL A 52 -1.31 -16.38 -0.15
CA VAL A 52 -2.22 -17.39 0.43
C VAL A 52 -2.69 -17.04 1.84
N SER A 53 -1.96 -16.20 2.59
CA SER A 53 -2.38 -15.74 3.92
C SER A 53 -3.56 -14.76 3.87
N LEU A 54 -3.84 -14.17 2.70
CA LEU A 54 -4.97 -13.28 2.48
C LEU A 54 -6.21 -13.98 1.93
N LEU A 55 -6.12 -15.18 1.36
CA LEU A 55 -7.25 -15.89 0.74
C LEU A 55 -8.51 -15.97 1.62
N PRO A 56 -8.44 -16.24 2.95
CA PRO A 56 -9.64 -16.28 3.80
C PRO A 56 -10.38 -14.93 3.91
N LEU A 57 -9.68 -13.81 3.71
CA LEU A 57 -10.24 -12.45 3.79
C LEU A 57 -10.56 -11.89 2.39
N LEU A 58 -9.70 -12.18 1.42
CA LEU A 58 -9.70 -11.69 0.04
C LEU A 58 -9.55 -12.88 -0.93
N PRO A 59 -10.65 -13.62 -1.22
CA PRO A 59 -10.61 -14.77 -2.12
C PRO A 59 -10.15 -14.47 -3.55
N GLY A 60 -10.12 -13.20 -3.96
CA GLY A 60 -9.62 -12.74 -5.25
C GLY A 60 -8.09 -12.68 -5.40
N GLU A 61 -7.27 -13.09 -4.42
CA GLU A 61 -5.82 -13.21 -4.65
C GLU A 61 -5.52 -14.07 -5.89
N GLY A 62 -4.51 -13.67 -6.67
CA GLY A 62 -4.13 -14.32 -7.93
C GLY A 62 -5.08 -14.07 -9.11
N THR A 63 -6.24 -13.43 -8.91
CA THR A 63 -7.20 -13.13 -10.00
C THR A 63 -6.95 -11.73 -10.58
N CYS A 64 -6.89 -11.63 -11.91
CA CYS A 64 -6.53 -10.39 -12.64
C CYS A 64 -7.28 -10.18 -13.96
N ASP A 65 -8.35 -10.92 -14.20
CA ASP A 65 -9.23 -10.76 -15.36
C ASP A 65 -10.49 -9.95 -14.99
N SER A 66 -11.40 -9.76 -15.95
CA SER A 66 -12.63 -8.96 -15.79
C SER A 66 -13.65 -9.50 -14.78
N ARG A 67 -13.42 -10.70 -14.20
CA ARG A 67 -14.18 -11.20 -13.06
C ARG A 67 -13.90 -10.42 -11.77
N ALA A 68 -12.70 -9.83 -11.65
CA ALA A 68 -12.33 -9.01 -10.50
C ALA A 68 -12.91 -7.59 -10.62
N LEU A 69 -13.28 -7.01 -9.49
CA LEU A 69 -13.75 -5.62 -9.39
C LEU A 69 -12.66 -4.60 -9.73
N ALA A 70 -11.46 -4.84 -9.20
CA ALA A 70 -10.24 -4.04 -9.37
C ALA A 70 -9.04 -4.93 -9.03
N VAL A 71 -7.87 -4.70 -9.62
CA VAL A 71 -6.68 -5.56 -9.42
C VAL A 71 -5.58 -4.82 -8.68
N LYS A 72 -5.14 -5.31 -7.50
CA LYS A 72 -4.03 -4.72 -6.73
C LYS A 72 -2.68 -4.94 -7.43
N ALA A 73 -1.87 -3.88 -7.55
CA ALA A 73 -0.44 -3.93 -7.84
C ALA A 73 0.35 -2.81 -7.12
N HIS A 74 1.65 -3.01 -6.91
CA HIS A 74 2.57 -1.99 -6.40
C HIS A 74 3.61 -1.59 -7.47
N PRO A 75 3.96 -0.29 -7.61
CA PRO A 75 4.95 0.16 -8.60
C PRO A 75 6.37 -0.35 -8.31
N THR A 76 6.60 -0.84 -7.09
CA THR A 76 7.85 -1.51 -6.68
C THR A 76 7.98 -2.94 -7.21
N ASN A 77 6.93 -3.50 -7.84
CA ASN A 77 6.90 -4.88 -8.34
C ASN A 77 6.46 -4.99 -9.81
N VAL A 78 5.79 -3.96 -10.32
CA VAL A 78 5.33 -3.83 -11.69
C VAL A 78 5.71 -2.42 -12.12
N ASP A 79 6.71 -2.29 -12.98
CA ASP A 79 7.12 -0.99 -13.49
C ASP A 79 6.07 -0.49 -14.50
N PHE A 80 6.01 0.82 -14.71
CA PHE A 80 5.23 1.40 -15.80
C PHE A 80 5.77 0.98 -17.18
N HIS A 81 7.07 0.72 -17.29
CA HIS A 81 7.69 0.18 -18.51
C HIS A 81 7.28 -1.27 -18.80
N ASP A 82 6.70 -1.98 -17.84
CA ASP A 82 6.09 -3.29 -18.07
C ASP A 82 4.67 -3.17 -18.66
N PHE A 83 4.12 -1.96 -18.82
CA PHE A 83 2.81 -1.74 -19.43
C PHE A 83 2.93 -1.33 -20.90
N VAL A 84 2.33 -2.15 -21.77
CA VAL A 84 2.30 -1.93 -23.22
C VAL A 84 0.87 -1.75 -23.69
N ARG A 85 0.66 -0.80 -24.60
CA ARG A 85 -0.59 -0.64 -25.34
C ARG A 85 -0.56 -1.60 -26.53
N THR A 86 -1.60 -2.41 -26.72
CA THR A 86 -1.73 -3.21 -27.95
C THR A 86 -2.43 -2.35 -29.01
N PRO A 87 -1.90 -2.23 -30.24
CA PRO A 87 -2.61 -1.58 -31.35
C PRO A 87 -3.96 -2.26 -31.59
N GLY A 88 -5.00 -1.47 -31.85
CA GLY A 88 -6.36 -1.97 -32.11
C GLY A 88 -7.15 -2.44 -30.87
N GLU A 89 -6.55 -2.48 -29.68
CA GLU A 89 -7.24 -2.92 -28.46
C GLU A 89 -7.50 -1.79 -27.46
N PRO A 90 -8.60 -1.87 -26.68
CA PRO A 90 -8.81 -0.99 -25.53
C PRO A 90 -7.87 -1.35 -24.38
N GLY A 91 -7.37 -0.30 -23.71
CA GLY A 91 -6.56 -0.37 -22.50
C GLY A 91 -5.07 -0.69 -22.73
N PHE A 92 -4.46 -1.19 -21.66
CA PHE A 92 -3.06 -1.58 -21.54
C PHE A 92 -2.99 -3.02 -21.05
N ARG A 93 -1.92 -3.72 -21.41
CA ARG A 93 -1.59 -5.06 -20.89
C ARG A 93 -0.26 -5.06 -20.15
N LEU A 94 -0.16 -5.90 -19.13
CA LEU A 94 1.11 -6.24 -18.50
C LEU A 94 1.96 -7.11 -19.45
N ASN A 95 3.14 -6.63 -19.80
CA ASN A 95 4.15 -7.32 -20.57
C ASN A 95 4.83 -8.37 -19.69
N VAL A 96 4.57 -9.64 -19.99
CA VAL A 96 4.96 -10.77 -19.14
C VAL A 96 6.41 -11.26 -19.37
N THR A 97 7.13 -10.69 -20.32
CA THR A 97 8.52 -11.10 -20.64
C THR A 97 9.53 -10.83 -19.52
N ARG A 98 9.21 -9.96 -18.56
CA ARG A 98 10.04 -9.65 -17.38
C ARG A 98 9.44 -10.12 -16.05
N LYS A 99 8.39 -10.95 -16.10
CA LYS A 99 7.55 -11.28 -14.96
C LYS A 99 8.34 -11.99 -13.84
N PRO A 100 8.48 -11.39 -12.64
CA PRO A 100 9.01 -12.09 -11.49
C PRO A 100 8.11 -13.27 -11.11
N ALA A 101 8.69 -14.40 -10.68
CA ALA A 101 7.95 -15.64 -10.40
C ALA A 101 6.79 -15.51 -9.37
N TYR A 102 6.80 -14.46 -8.54
CA TYR A 102 5.75 -14.15 -7.58
C TYR A 102 4.50 -13.49 -8.18
N LEU A 103 4.59 -12.92 -9.39
CA LEU A 103 3.41 -12.44 -10.12
C LEU A 103 2.71 -13.65 -10.76
N LYS A 104 1.44 -13.89 -10.42
CA LYS A 104 0.67 -15.00 -11.03
C LYS A 104 -0.08 -14.57 -12.30
N CYS A 105 -0.44 -13.30 -12.41
CA CYS A 105 -1.32 -12.83 -13.48
C CYS A 105 -0.66 -12.66 -14.86
N ALA A 106 -1.28 -13.26 -15.88
CA ALA A 106 -0.94 -13.14 -17.29
C ALA A 106 -2.14 -13.62 -18.14
N PRO A 107 -2.72 -12.82 -19.06
CA PRO A 107 -2.53 -11.38 -19.26
C PRO A 107 -3.41 -10.55 -18.31
N LEU A 108 -2.82 -9.62 -17.54
CA LEU A 108 -3.58 -8.54 -16.90
C LEU A 108 -3.85 -7.45 -17.95
N ARG A 109 -5.11 -7.02 -18.07
CA ARG A 109 -5.55 -5.88 -18.88
C ARG A 109 -6.32 -4.87 -18.04
N PHE A 110 -6.11 -3.57 -18.28
CA PHE A 110 -6.79 -2.46 -17.58
C PHE A 110 -6.81 -1.21 -18.47
N ASP A 111 -7.81 -0.33 -18.32
CA ASP A 111 -7.86 0.99 -18.98
C ASP A 111 -7.87 2.18 -17.99
N ALA A 112 -7.82 1.86 -16.69
CA ALA A 112 -7.99 2.81 -15.62
C ALA A 112 -7.15 2.43 -14.40
N LEU A 113 -6.84 3.43 -13.57
CA LEU A 113 -6.07 3.29 -12.33
C LEU A 113 -6.82 3.87 -11.14
N VAL A 114 -6.75 3.17 -10.00
CA VAL A 114 -7.05 3.73 -8.68
C VAL A 114 -5.73 3.99 -7.97
N MET A 115 -5.40 5.26 -7.76
CA MET A 115 -4.24 5.69 -6.98
C MET A 115 -4.63 5.92 -5.52
N LEU A 116 -4.51 4.90 -4.68
CA LEU A 116 -4.58 5.06 -3.24
C LEU A 116 -3.22 5.58 -2.72
N THR A 117 -3.22 6.84 -2.31
CA THR A 117 -2.15 7.46 -1.54
C THR A 117 -2.47 7.41 -0.04
N ARG A 118 -1.44 7.57 0.78
CA ARG A 118 -1.51 7.67 2.23
C ARG A 118 -0.40 8.62 2.69
N ASP A 119 -0.52 9.19 3.88
CA ASP A 119 0.59 9.87 4.53
C ASP A 119 1.87 9.01 4.44
N PRO A 120 2.99 9.57 3.95
CA PRO A 120 4.19 8.79 3.68
C PRO A 120 4.75 8.16 4.95
N TYR A 121 4.79 8.88 6.08
CA TYR A 121 5.28 8.35 7.35
C TYR A 121 4.38 7.21 7.87
N ALA A 122 3.05 7.37 7.80
CA ALA A 122 2.12 6.32 8.18
C ALA A 122 2.21 5.07 7.29
N SER A 123 2.45 5.24 5.98
CA SER A 123 2.64 4.12 5.04
C SER A 123 3.96 3.39 5.27
N ILE A 124 5.05 4.13 5.49
CA ILE A 124 6.39 3.59 5.75
C ILE A 124 6.44 2.86 7.09
N TRP A 125 5.80 3.41 8.13
CA TRP A 125 5.66 2.73 9.42
C TRP A 125 4.85 1.43 9.33
N ALA A 126 3.72 1.45 8.62
CA ALA A 126 2.92 0.24 8.42
C ALA A 126 3.71 -0.84 7.66
N GLU A 127 4.47 -0.44 6.64
CA GLU A 127 5.30 -1.32 5.83
C GLU A 127 6.51 -1.87 6.59
N TYR A 128 7.08 -1.11 7.53
CA TYR A 128 8.15 -1.58 8.42
C TYR A 128 7.71 -2.76 9.29
N LYS A 129 6.57 -2.62 9.97
CA LYS A 129 6.01 -3.70 10.80
C LYS A 129 5.73 -4.96 9.97
N ARG A 130 5.17 -4.79 8.76
CA ARG A 130 4.92 -5.87 7.80
C ARG A 130 6.22 -6.56 7.38
N ALA A 131 7.27 -5.79 7.07
CA ALA A 131 8.56 -6.33 6.65
C ALA A 131 9.23 -7.17 7.76
N LEU A 132 9.17 -6.74 9.02
CA LEU A 132 9.65 -7.51 10.17
C LEU A 132 8.86 -8.81 10.37
N ALA A 133 7.53 -8.74 10.39
CA ALA A 133 6.69 -9.93 10.53
C ALA A 133 6.89 -10.94 9.38
N TYR A 134 7.05 -10.43 8.15
CA TYR A 134 7.34 -11.27 6.98
C TYR A 134 8.72 -11.94 7.08
N ALA A 135 9.78 -11.19 7.42
CA ALA A 135 11.14 -11.74 7.53
C ALA A 135 11.22 -12.90 8.53
N GLU A 136 10.58 -12.76 9.70
CA GLU A 136 10.52 -13.80 10.72
C GLU A 136 9.60 -14.98 10.36
N GLY A 137 8.57 -14.73 9.54
CA GLY A 137 7.64 -15.74 9.05
C GLY A 137 8.20 -16.61 7.92
N VAL A 138 9.08 -16.07 7.06
CA VAL A 138 9.75 -16.84 5.98
C VAL A 138 11.17 -17.30 6.33
N GLY A 139 11.57 -17.22 7.59
CA GLY A 139 12.86 -17.73 8.05
C GLY A 139 14.09 -17.03 7.46
N ARG A 140 13.98 -15.74 7.08
CA ARG A 140 15.15 -14.94 6.69
C ARG A 140 16.04 -14.66 7.90
N ALA A 141 17.29 -14.26 7.62
CA ALA A 141 18.24 -13.89 8.67
C ALA A 141 17.60 -12.92 9.68
N PRO A 142 17.74 -13.17 11.00
CA PRO A 142 16.93 -12.51 12.02
C PRO A 142 17.21 -11.01 12.03
N VAL A 143 16.16 -10.23 11.75
CA VAL A 143 16.20 -8.77 11.80
C VAL A 143 16.06 -8.27 13.25
N VAL A 144 15.56 -9.13 14.14
CA VAL A 144 15.34 -8.85 15.56
C VAL A 144 16.09 -9.87 16.43
N ALA A 145 16.89 -9.38 17.38
CA ALA A 145 17.83 -10.21 18.12
C ALA A 145 17.16 -11.28 19.01
N THR A 146 16.14 -10.89 19.78
CA THR A 146 15.60 -11.73 20.86
C THR A 146 14.61 -12.79 20.38
N SER A 147 14.67 -13.98 20.98
CA SER A 147 13.72 -15.08 20.72
C SER A 147 12.27 -14.69 21.01
N SER A 148 12.04 -13.92 22.08
CA SER A 148 10.73 -13.38 22.45
C SER A 148 10.13 -12.50 21.35
N CYS A 149 10.93 -11.66 20.68
CA CYS A 149 10.46 -10.85 19.56
C CYS A 149 10.11 -11.68 18.32
N ARG A 150 10.88 -12.72 18.02
CA ARG A 150 10.59 -13.61 16.89
C ARG A 150 9.27 -14.35 17.12
N ALA A 151 9.03 -14.86 18.33
CA ALA A 151 7.75 -15.45 18.71
C ALA A 151 6.58 -14.44 18.64
N ALA A 152 6.79 -13.22 19.16
CA ALA A 152 5.78 -12.16 19.15
C ALA A 152 5.50 -11.57 17.76
N LEU A 153 6.39 -11.76 16.77
CA LEU A 153 6.14 -11.39 15.37
C LEU A 153 5.47 -12.52 14.58
N ARG A 154 5.89 -13.78 14.78
CA ARG A 154 5.28 -14.96 14.13
C ARG A 154 3.82 -15.20 14.52
N SER A 155 3.43 -14.80 15.73
CA SER A 155 2.04 -14.90 16.22
C SER A 155 1.09 -13.84 15.63
N GLN A 156 1.58 -12.92 14.80
CA GLN A 156 0.77 -11.84 14.23
C GLN A 156 0.35 -12.12 12.79
N HIS A 157 -0.85 -11.65 12.44
CA HIS A 157 -1.25 -11.56 11.03
C HIS A 157 -0.35 -10.58 10.27
N LEU A 158 0.32 -11.07 9.23
CA LEU A 158 1.31 -10.35 8.42
C LEU A 158 0.85 -8.94 7.98
N HIS A 159 -0.45 -8.76 7.73
CA HIS A 159 -1.01 -7.53 7.14
C HIS A 159 -1.69 -6.57 8.14
N SER A 160 -1.82 -6.96 9.42
CA SER A 160 -2.49 -6.15 10.46
C SER A 160 -1.77 -6.12 11.81
N GLY A 161 -0.58 -6.73 11.90
CA GLY A 161 0.22 -6.82 13.12
C GLY A 161 0.62 -5.49 13.76
N GLY A 162 0.83 -5.54 15.08
CA GLY A 162 1.56 -4.53 15.84
C GLY A 162 3.07 -4.63 15.65
N LEU A 163 3.82 -3.98 16.53
CA LEU A 163 5.24 -4.28 16.75
C LEU A 163 5.45 -4.08 18.24
N PRO A 164 5.80 -5.11 19.05
CA PRO A 164 6.07 -4.90 20.46
C PRO A 164 7.23 -3.92 20.63
N ALA A 165 7.19 -3.05 21.63
CA ALA A 165 8.17 -1.99 21.83
C ALA A 165 9.61 -2.55 21.92
N ALA A 166 9.79 -3.67 22.62
CA ALA A 166 11.06 -4.39 22.73
C ALA A 166 11.63 -4.93 21.40
N CYS A 167 10.84 -4.95 20.33
CA CYS A 167 11.22 -5.43 19.01
C CYS A 167 11.54 -4.30 18.02
N PHE A 168 11.43 -3.04 18.46
CA PHE A 168 11.76 -1.89 17.65
C PHE A 168 13.27 -1.59 17.67
N ASN A 169 13.92 -1.75 16.52
CA ASN A 169 15.29 -1.31 16.29
C ASN A 169 15.29 0.02 15.51
N ALA A 170 15.73 1.11 16.15
CA ALA A 170 15.73 2.46 15.58
C ALA A 170 16.71 2.64 14.41
N THR A 171 17.90 2.02 14.48
CA THR A 171 18.92 2.08 13.41
C THR A 171 18.44 1.36 12.16
N HIS A 172 17.90 0.14 12.33
CA HIS A 172 17.31 -0.61 11.23
C HIS A 172 16.09 0.12 10.64
N PHE A 173 15.23 0.70 11.48
CA PHE A 173 14.10 1.52 11.04
C PHE A 173 14.54 2.73 10.22
N SER A 174 15.58 3.45 10.66
CA SER A 174 16.08 4.65 9.96
C SER A 174 16.53 4.32 8.54
N THR A 175 17.35 3.26 8.38
CA THR A 175 17.81 2.77 7.07
C THR A 175 16.64 2.34 6.19
N PHE A 176 15.69 1.58 6.75
CA PHE A 176 14.48 1.14 6.05
C PHE A 176 13.60 2.32 5.61
N ALA A 177 13.38 3.30 6.51
CA ALA A 177 12.52 4.44 6.26
C ALA A 177 13.10 5.36 5.15
N LEU A 178 14.43 5.54 5.12
CA LEU A 178 15.09 6.26 4.03
C LEU A 178 15.07 5.50 2.70
N HIS A 179 15.11 4.16 2.71
CA HIS A 179 14.90 3.36 1.50
C HIS A 179 13.45 3.53 0.98
N GLN A 180 12.46 3.34 1.86
CA GLN A 180 11.05 3.46 1.51
C GLN A 180 10.66 4.89 1.12
N ALA A 181 11.28 5.93 1.69
CA ALA A 181 11.09 7.33 1.28
C ALA A 181 11.50 7.57 -0.18
N ARG A 182 12.59 6.93 -0.64
CA ARG A 182 13.01 6.96 -2.06
C ARG A 182 12.01 6.22 -2.95
N ALA A 183 11.52 5.05 -2.51
CA ALA A 183 10.52 4.28 -3.25
C ALA A 183 9.17 5.01 -3.34
N TRP A 184 8.70 5.63 -2.26
CA TRP A 184 7.48 6.45 -2.23
C TRP A 184 7.60 7.65 -3.17
N ARG A 185 8.77 8.33 -3.19
CA ARG A 185 9.06 9.36 -4.19
C ARG A 185 9.01 8.81 -5.62
N HIS A 186 9.57 7.62 -5.85
CA HIS A 186 9.61 6.99 -7.17
C HIS A 186 8.22 6.60 -7.69
N MET A 187 7.27 6.21 -6.83
CA MET A 187 5.86 5.99 -7.22
C MET A 187 5.28 7.14 -8.06
N TRP A 188 5.61 8.40 -7.73
CA TRP A 188 5.15 9.59 -8.46
C TRP A 188 5.74 9.76 -9.87
N TYR A 189 6.74 8.96 -10.25
CA TYR A 189 7.15 8.81 -11.64
C TYR A 189 6.09 8.02 -12.43
N HIS A 190 5.75 6.81 -11.99
CA HIS A 190 4.72 5.96 -12.63
C HIS A 190 3.37 6.69 -12.69
N TYR A 191 2.97 7.38 -11.62
CA TYR A 191 1.70 8.12 -11.59
C TYR A 191 1.63 9.26 -12.61
N ARG A 192 2.74 9.95 -12.89
CA ARG A 192 2.80 10.98 -13.95
C ARG A 192 2.81 10.35 -15.33
N LYS A 193 3.56 9.25 -15.51
CA LYS A 193 3.60 8.51 -16.79
C LYS A 193 2.23 7.94 -17.16
N ALA A 194 1.48 7.43 -16.21
CA ALA A 194 0.12 6.95 -16.43
C ALA A 194 -0.84 8.06 -16.90
N ALA A 195 -0.84 9.21 -16.23
CA ALA A 195 -1.63 10.36 -16.65
C ALA A 195 -1.24 10.84 -18.07
N ALA A 196 0.05 10.82 -18.40
CA ALA A 196 0.56 11.19 -19.72
C ALA A 196 0.17 10.22 -20.86
N LEU A 197 -0.28 9.00 -20.54
CA LEU A 197 -0.82 8.05 -21.53
C LEU A 197 -2.36 8.07 -21.63
N GLY A 198 -3.03 9.05 -21.02
CA GLY A 198 -4.49 9.18 -21.10
C GLY A 198 -5.29 8.13 -20.34
N LEU A 199 -4.65 7.38 -19.44
CA LEU A 199 -5.36 6.46 -18.53
C LEU A 199 -6.37 7.23 -17.66
N ARG A 200 -7.54 6.66 -17.44
CA ARG A 200 -8.50 7.20 -16.46
C ARG A 200 -7.92 7.00 -15.06
N VAL A 201 -7.65 8.08 -14.33
CA VAL A 201 -7.02 8.02 -13.00
C VAL A 201 -7.96 8.53 -11.92
N HIS A 202 -8.45 7.63 -11.07
CA HIS A 202 -9.11 7.99 -9.82
C HIS A 202 -8.06 8.16 -8.70
N ARG A 203 -8.09 9.27 -7.97
CA ARG A 203 -7.16 9.54 -6.86
C ARG A 203 -7.89 9.49 -5.53
N LEU A 204 -7.35 8.73 -4.58
CA LEU A 204 -7.91 8.55 -3.25
C LEU A 204 -6.81 8.71 -2.20
N ALA A 205 -7.07 9.51 -1.16
CA ALA A 205 -6.28 9.50 0.06
C ALA A 205 -6.88 8.50 1.04
N TYR A 206 -6.03 7.68 1.66
CA TYR A 206 -6.42 6.70 2.68
C TYR A 206 -7.06 7.37 3.90
N GLU A 207 -6.64 8.59 4.21
CA GLU A 207 -7.15 9.44 5.28
C GLU A 207 -8.64 9.75 5.08
N ASN A 208 -9.09 9.94 3.83
CA ASN A 208 -10.51 10.14 3.51
C ASN A 208 -11.37 8.90 3.84
N LEU A 209 -10.76 7.72 3.97
CA LEU A 209 -11.43 6.49 4.38
C LEU A 209 -11.46 6.32 5.90
N LEU A 210 -10.67 7.06 6.67
CA LEU A 210 -10.59 6.95 8.14
C LEU A 210 -11.81 7.59 8.82
N GLU A 211 -12.22 8.78 8.40
CA GLU A 211 -13.36 9.48 8.97
C GLU A 211 -14.70 8.89 8.47
N PRO A 212 -15.71 8.64 9.33
CA PRO A 212 -16.98 8.09 8.87
C PRO A 212 -17.70 8.94 7.82
N ARG A 213 -17.69 10.28 7.95
CA ARG A 213 -18.32 11.22 7.01
C ARG A 213 -17.57 11.26 5.67
N GLY A 214 -16.25 11.41 5.71
CA GLY A 214 -15.40 11.36 4.51
C GLY A 214 -15.47 10.00 3.80
N ARG A 215 -15.52 8.90 4.56
CA ARG A 215 -15.52 7.53 4.04
C ARG A 215 -16.72 7.26 3.15
N LEU A 216 -17.92 7.69 3.52
CA LEU A 216 -19.10 7.44 2.69
C LEU A 216 -18.95 8.14 1.33
N GLY A 217 -18.56 9.42 1.28
CA GLY A 217 -18.32 10.10 0.01
C GLY A 217 -17.12 9.56 -0.78
N ALA A 218 -16.06 9.12 -0.10
CA ALA A 218 -14.85 8.57 -0.73
C ALA A 218 -15.04 7.15 -1.26
N LEU A 219 -15.77 6.30 -0.53
CA LEU A 219 -16.20 4.99 -1.01
C LEU A 219 -17.28 5.15 -2.07
N ALA A 220 -18.29 6.00 -1.89
CA ALA A 220 -19.31 6.25 -2.91
C ALA A 220 -18.67 6.66 -4.23
N ARG A 221 -17.71 7.59 -4.28
CA ARG A 221 -17.03 7.93 -5.55
C ARG A 221 -16.11 6.84 -6.10
N LEU A 222 -15.52 5.99 -5.25
CA LEU A 222 -14.69 4.87 -5.71
C LEU A 222 -15.54 3.68 -6.18
N VAL A 223 -16.71 3.51 -5.59
CA VAL A 223 -17.68 2.48 -5.89
C VAL A 223 -18.61 2.92 -7.02
N GLU A 224 -18.92 4.20 -7.19
CA GLU A 224 -19.50 4.76 -8.43
C GLU A 224 -18.52 4.60 -9.60
N PHE A 225 -17.21 4.66 -9.32
CA PHE A 225 -16.16 4.28 -10.25
C PHE A 225 -16.04 2.73 -10.45
N ALA A 226 -16.86 1.90 -9.78
CA ALA A 226 -16.75 0.42 -9.77
C ALA A 226 -18.07 -0.43 -9.61
N ASP A 227 -19.27 0.16 -9.52
CA ASP A 227 -20.61 -0.36 -9.10
C ASP A 227 -20.83 -0.81 -7.62
N ASP A 228 -21.97 -0.43 -6.98
CA ASP A 228 -22.42 -0.62 -5.54
C ASP A 228 -23.58 -1.71 -5.46
N PRO A 229 -24.41 -1.93 -4.38
CA PRO A 229 -24.44 -1.35 -3.03
C PRO A 229 -24.74 -2.24 -1.78
N ARG A 230 -24.23 -1.75 -0.62
CA ARG A 230 -24.60 -1.98 0.82
C ARG A 230 -23.72 -2.93 1.68
N VAL A 231 -23.56 -2.53 2.95
CA VAL A 231 -22.34 -2.62 3.80
C VAL A 231 -22.59 -3.17 5.22
N HIS A 232 -21.55 -3.51 6.03
CA HIS A 232 -21.33 -3.06 7.45
C HIS A 232 -19.99 -3.63 8.08
N ARG A 233 -19.78 -3.57 9.42
CA ARG A 233 -18.53 -3.95 10.16
C ARG A 233 -18.76 -4.33 11.64
N GLY A 234 -17.76 -4.96 12.29
CA GLY A 234 -17.60 -5.11 13.76
C GLY A 234 -16.15 -4.89 14.25
N ARG A 235 -15.93 -4.66 15.55
CA ARG A 235 -14.61 -4.33 16.16
C ARG A 235 -14.43 -5.04 17.50
N HIS A 236 -13.25 -5.60 17.76
CA HIS A 236 -12.86 -6.13 19.09
C HIS A 236 -11.61 -5.43 19.61
N GLN A 237 -11.61 -5.10 20.90
CA GLN A 237 -10.41 -4.88 21.71
C GLN A 237 -10.31 -6.04 22.71
N ARG A 238 -9.09 -6.44 23.07
CA ARG A 238 -8.81 -7.29 24.24
C ARG A 238 -7.75 -6.59 25.08
N ASP A 239 -8.02 -6.56 26.38
CA ASP A 239 -7.09 -6.06 27.39
C ASP A 239 -5.87 -6.99 27.55
N GLY A 240 -4.79 -6.48 28.11
CA GLY A 240 -3.55 -7.23 28.35
C GLY A 240 -2.60 -7.36 27.14
N SER A 241 -2.76 -6.53 26.11
CA SER A 241 -1.85 -6.51 24.96
C SER A 241 -0.46 -5.93 25.34
N PRO A 242 0.67 -6.54 24.90
CA PRO A 242 1.99 -5.99 25.16
C PRO A 242 2.16 -4.59 24.57
N GLN A 243 2.90 -3.71 25.26
CA GLN A 243 3.12 -2.33 24.82
C GLN A 243 3.71 -2.31 23.40
N LEU A 244 2.99 -1.69 22.46
CA LEU A 244 3.39 -1.62 21.06
C LEU A 244 4.25 -0.37 20.80
N ALA A 245 5.27 -0.53 19.97
CA ALA A 245 5.98 0.57 19.35
C ALA A 245 4.98 1.45 18.58
N SER A 246 5.10 2.77 18.76
CA SER A 246 4.27 3.76 18.08
C SER A 246 5.04 4.40 16.92
N ALA A 247 4.31 4.99 15.97
CA ALA A 247 4.93 5.84 14.95
C ALA A 247 5.65 7.04 15.59
N ALA A 248 5.09 7.60 16.67
CA ALA A 248 5.69 8.73 17.40
C ALA A 248 7.07 8.36 17.98
N SER A 249 7.19 7.22 18.64
CA SER A 249 8.48 6.72 19.14
C SER A 249 9.45 6.34 18.02
N ALA A 250 8.94 5.86 16.88
CA ALA A 250 9.78 5.50 15.73
C ALA A 250 10.38 6.73 15.02
N TYR A 251 9.64 7.84 15.00
CA TYR A 251 10.05 9.11 14.40
C TYR A 251 10.63 10.12 15.41
N ALA A 252 10.88 9.73 16.66
CA ALA A 252 11.47 10.61 17.68
C ALA A 252 12.97 10.91 17.46
N SER A 253 13.63 10.25 16.50
CA SER A 253 15.03 10.48 16.17
C SER A 253 15.22 11.83 15.46
N SER A 254 16.00 12.71 16.07
CA SER A 254 16.32 14.04 15.54
C SER A 254 16.92 13.96 14.14
N GLY A 255 16.18 14.47 13.14
CA GLY A 255 16.64 14.59 11.76
C GLY A 255 16.06 13.54 10.79
N LEU A 256 15.66 12.35 11.24
CA LEU A 256 15.13 11.29 10.35
C LEU A 256 13.89 11.78 9.58
N VAL A 257 12.97 12.45 10.28
CA VAL A 257 11.75 13.02 9.69
C VAL A 257 12.08 14.02 8.59
N CYS A 258 13.10 14.86 8.78
CA CYS A 258 13.53 15.83 7.78
C CYS A 258 14.37 15.24 6.65
N ASP A 259 15.22 14.24 6.89
CA ASP A 259 15.91 13.50 5.82
C ASP A 259 14.88 12.82 4.89
N MET A 260 13.84 12.21 5.45
CA MET A 260 12.70 11.69 4.70
C MET A 260 11.93 12.79 3.96
N TRP A 261 11.70 13.94 4.62
CA TRP A 261 11.01 15.08 4.00
C TRP A 261 11.81 15.69 2.85
N HIS A 262 13.14 15.73 2.91
CA HIS A 262 13.99 16.16 1.80
C HIS A 262 13.91 15.21 0.59
N LEU A 263 13.62 13.92 0.82
CA LEU A 263 13.40 12.96 -0.26
C LEU A 263 12.03 13.15 -0.93
N PHE A 264 10.92 13.14 -0.18
CA PHE A 264 9.56 13.12 -0.77
C PHE A 264 8.73 14.39 -0.60
N GLY A 265 9.17 15.35 0.22
CA GLY A 265 8.35 16.46 0.73
C GLY A 265 7.67 17.31 -0.33
N ALA A 266 8.33 17.54 -1.48
CA ALA A 266 7.73 18.25 -2.61
C ALA A 266 6.51 17.52 -3.20
N LYS A 267 6.53 16.18 -3.23
CA LYS A 267 5.39 15.36 -3.70
C LYS A 267 4.36 15.12 -2.59
N ALA A 268 4.80 14.98 -1.35
CA ALA A 268 3.92 14.87 -0.19
C ALA A 268 3.09 16.16 0.02
N LYS A 269 3.73 17.34 -0.04
CA LYS A 269 3.06 18.65 0.02
C LYS A 269 2.04 18.84 -1.11
N ALA A 270 2.38 18.43 -2.34
CA ALA A 270 1.45 18.47 -3.47
C ALA A 270 0.24 17.51 -3.33
N ALA A 271 0.31 16.55 -2.41
CA ALA A 271 -0.78 15.65 -2.04
C ALA A 271 -1.44 16.03 -0.69
N GLY A 272 -1.13 17.20 -0.13
CA GLY A 272 -1.74 17.72 1.11
C GLY A 272 -1.03 17.33 2.42
N TYR A 273 0.01 16.48 2.38
CA TYR A 273 0.73 16.01 3.57
C TYR A 273 1.76 17.04 4.08
N ARG A 274 2.23 16.85 5.32
CA ARG A 274 3.19 17.69 6.04
C ARG A 274 4.30 16.82 6.66
N PRO A 275 5.43 17.40 7.16
CA PRO A 275 6.37 16.66 7.99
C PRO A 275 5.67 16.02 9.20
N PHE A 276 6.21 14.92 9.71
CA PHE A 276 5.66 14.24 10.88
C PHE A 276 5.80 15.12 12.14
N GLY A 277 4.79 15.09 13.01
CA GLY A 277 4.80 15.83 14.27
C GLY A 277 4.75 17.36 14.08
N LYS A 278 5.61 18.08 14.82
CA LYS A 278 5.73 19.56 14.79
C LYS A 278 7.00 20.04 14.07
N GLU A 279 7.73 19.14 13.39
CA GLU A 279 9.04 19.47 12.83
C GLU A 279 8.97 20.50 11.70
N ARG A 280 9.88 21.48 11.76
CA ARG A 280 10.09 22.48 10.72
C ARG A 280 11.31 22.12 9.89
N CYS A 281 11.14 21.16 8.99
CA CYS A 281 12.18 20.82 8.02
C CYS A 281 12.37 22.00 7.06
N GLY A 282 13.53 22.65 7.15
CA GLY A 282 13.90 23.76 6.28
C GLY A 282 14.00 23.35 4.81
N VAL A 283 14.30 24.31 3.94
CA VAL A 283 14.79 23.95 2.60
C VAL A 283 16.18 23.33 2.78
N ALA A 284 16.46 22.21 2.10
CA ALA A 284 17.80 21.63 2.14
C ALA A 284 18.78 22.63 1.53
N HIS A 285 19.55 23.34 2.37
CA HIS A 285 20.69 24.14 1.91
C HIS A 285 21.74 23.17 1.38
N GLY A 286 21.70 22.94 0.08
CA GLY A 286 22.58 22.04 -0.64
C GLY A 286 24.01 22.56 -0.63
N LYS A 287 24.76 22.24 0.43
CA LYS A 287 26.22 22.28 0.53
C LYS A 287 26.63 21.45 1.77
N ARG A 288 26.72 20.12 1.62
CA ARG A 288 27.71 19.39 2.42
C ARG A 288 29.05 19.94 1.98
N SER A 289 29.73 20.69 2.86
CA SER A 289 31.09 21.14 2.61
C SER A 289 31.92 19.93 2.21
N LYS A 290 32.60 20.00 1.06
CA LYS A 290 33.76 19.13 0.86
C LYS A 290 34.69 19.45 2.02
N ARG A 291 35.03 18.46 2.85
CA ARG A 291 36.21 18.58 3.69
C ARG A 291 37.39 18.57 2.73
N ASN A 292 38.08 19.69 2.63
CA ASN A 292 39.37 19.74 1.97
C ASN A 292 40.33 18.91 2.83
N ASN A 293 40.73 17.74 2.35
CA ASN A 293 42.00 17.16 2.78
C ASN A 293 43.09 17.92 2.00
N ALA A 294 43.72 18.88 2.68
CA ALA A 294 44.94 19.55 2.26
C ALA A 294 45.67 19.95 3.56
N GLY A 295 46.89 19.44 3.75
CA GLY A 295 47.58 19.37 5.04
C GLY A 295 47.67 17.94 5.50
#